data_AF-A0A3C0FDL0-F1
#
_entry.id   AF-A0A3C0FDL0-F1
#
_cell.length_a   1.000
_cell.length_b   1.000
_cell.length_c   1.000
_cell.angle_alpha   90.00
_cell.angle_beta   90.00
_cell.angle_gamma   90.00
#
_symmetry.space_group_name_H-M   'P 1'
#
loop_
_entity.id
_entity.type
_entity.pdbx_description
1 polymer ?
#
loop_
_entity_poly.entity_id
_entity_poly.type
_entity_poly.pdbx_seq_one_letter_code
_entity_poly.pdbx_strand_id
1 'polypeptide(L)'
;MQYLIPYLRRFNRKERFFLVGLALGNEAFRLGDSFRQRLSDVLDLALPGDAFVAMDYHLDWLFASIYLAATSGSPGPHPRDFRLIRGTHEDIDLLVAFDAGEQSHVIMLEAKGVTSYSNRQFASKMARLAAAFETPQARRVAPYLVLVSPAQPQKLHGVGPAWVFGKDGRIPWLHLPLPADLQKVVRCTETGAPSSQGKYWTAKPEKSFPGA
;
A
#
# COMPACT_ATOMS: atom_id res chain seq x y z
N MET A 1 -18.26 -10.78 15.64
CA MET A 1 -17.63 -9.80 14.73
C MET A 1 -18.14 -10.11 13.34
N GLN A 2 -18.62 -9.12 12.59
CA GLN A 2 -18.81 -9.33 11.14
C GLN A 2 -17.42 -9.39 10.49
N TYR A 3 -17.31 -10.12 9.38
CA TYR A 3 -16.08 -10.17 8.60
C TYR A 3 -15.66 -8.75 8.15
N LEU A 4 -14.35 -8.48 8.13
CA LEU A 4 -13.78 -7.17 7.79
C LEU A 4 -14.01 -6.79 6.32
N ILE A 5 -13.94 -7.79 5.43
CA ILE A 5 -13.94 -7.62 3.97
C ILE A 5 -15.20 -6.87 3.45
N PRO A 6 -16.43 -7.17 3.91
CA PRO A 6 -17.61 -6.38 3.55
C PRO A 6 -17.46 -4.87 3.77
N TYR A 7 -16.81 -4.45 4.87
CA TYR A 7 -16.58 -3.03 5.13
C TYR A 7 -15.51 -2.46 4.20
N LEU A 8 -14.40 -3.18 4.00
CA LEU A 8 -13.37 -2.77 3.06
C LEU A 8 -13.94 -2.54 1.65
N ARG A 9 -14.81 -3.46 1.20
CA ARG A 9 -15.48 -3.35 -0.10
C ARG A 9 -16.39 -2.13 -0.20
N ARG A 10 -17.15 -1.83 0.86
CA ARG A 10 -18.10 -0.68 0.88
C ARG A 10 -17.40 0.67 0.88
N PHE A 11 -16.22 0.77 1.50
CA PHE A 11 -15.46 2.03 1.48
C PHE A 11 -14.61 2.21 0.22
N ASN A 12 -14.34 1.15 -0.54
CA ASN A 12 -13.60 1.28 -1.80
C ASN A 12 -14.40 2.07 -2.84
N ARG A 13 -14.16 3.37 -2.91
CA ARG A 13 -14.81 4.30 -3.85
C ARG A 13 -13.83 4.96 -4.82
N LYS A 14 -12.62 4.39 -4.99
CA LYS A 14 -11.59 4.97 -5.83
C LYS A 14 -11.94 4.82 -7.31
N GLU A 15 -12.07 5.92 -8.05
CA GLU A 15 -12.49 5.86 -9.46
C GLU A 15 -11.49 5.08 -10.33
N ARG A 16 -10.18 5.23 -10.06
CA ARG A 16 -9.11 4.52 -10.77
C ARG A 16 -9.22 2.99 -10.65
N PHE A 17 -9.66 2.50 -9.49
CA PHE A 17 -9.90 1.07 -9.28
C PHE A 17 -10.95 0.54 -10.26
N PHE A 18 -12.12 1.20 -10.33
CA PHE A 18 -13.20 0.78 -11.22
C PHE A 18 -12.83 0.94 -12.69
N LEU A 19 -12.17 2.04 -13.04
CA LEU A 19 -11.74 2.30 -14.42
C LEU A 19 -10.74 1.25 -14.92
N VAL A 20 -9.70 0.95 -14.15
CA VAL A 20 -8.67 -0.03 -14.55
C VAL A 20 -9.28 -1.44 -14.61
N GLY A 21 -10.13 -1.79 -13.65
CA GLY A 21 -10.84 -3.07 -13.66
C GLY A 21 -11.68 -3.26 -14.93
N LEU A 22 -12.48 -2.25 -15.28
CA LEU A 22 -13.28 -2.26 -16.51
C LEU A 22 -12.39 -2.32 -17.76
N ALA A 23 -11.37 -1.48 -17.84
CA ALA A 23 -10.51 -1.37 -19.02
C ALA A 23 -9.72 -2.66 -19.32
N LEU A 24 -9.40 -3.45 -18.29
CA LEU A 24 -8.61 -4.68 -18.42
C LEU A 24 -9.47 -5.96 -18.37
N GLY A 25 -10.80 -5.85 -18.34
CA GLY A 25 -11.69 -7.00 -18.19
C GLY A 25 -11.53 -7.73 -16.84
N ASN A 26 -11.05 -7.02 -15.81
CA ASN A 26 -10.84 -7.51 -14.45
C ASN A 26 -11.63 -6.63 -13.47
N GLU A 27 -12.94 -6.54 -13.64
CA GLU A 27 -13.83 -5.67 -12.85
C GLU A 27 -13.84 -6.01 -11.35
N ALA A 28 -13.64 -7.29 -11.01
CA ALA A 28 -13.46 -7.74 -9.63
C ALA A 28 -12.08 -7.41 -9.05
N PHE A 29 -11.16 -6.90 -9.90
CA PHE A 29 -9.79 -6.51 -9.60
C PHE A 29 -8.96 -7.59 -8.90
N ARG A 30 -9.04 -8.82 -9.39
CA ARG A 30 -8.32 -9.97 -8.79
C ARG A 30 -6.83 -9.91 -9.08
N LEU A 31 -6.02 -10.47 -8.16
CA LEU A 31 -4.60 -10.68 -8.39
C LEU A 31 -4.38 -11.73 -9.49
N GLY A 32 -3.41 -11.50 -10.38
CA GLY A 32 -2.94 -12.56 -11.28
C GLY A 32 -2.20 -13.65 -10.50
N ASP A 33 -2.31 -14.90 -10.95
CA ASP A 33 -1.79 -16.07 -10.20
C ASP A 33 -0.29 -15.98 -9.90
N SER A 34 0.53 -15.55 -10.87
CA SER A 34 1.97 -15.38 -10.65
C SER A 34 2.28 -14.35 -9.57
N PHE A 35 1.54 -13.24 -9.53
CA PHE A 35 1.73 -12.22 -8.50
C PHE A 35 1.24 -12.72 -7.13
N ARG A 36 0.08 -13.39 -7.09
CA ARG A 36 -0.47 -14.00 -5.87
C ARG A 36 0.49 -15.02 -5.28
N GLN A 37 1.13 -15.87 -6.09
CA GLN A 37 2.10 -16.85 -5.62
C GLN A 37 3.33 -16.17 -5.01
N ARG A 38 3.94 -15.18 -5.70
CA ARG A 38 5.09 -14.45 -5.15
C ARG A 38 4.77 -13.75 -3.82
N LEU A 39 3.57 -13.18 -3.71
CA LEU A 39 3.11 -12.55 -2.47
C LEU A 39 2.87 -13.57 -1.36
N SER A 40 2.38 -14.76 -1.70
CA SER A 40 2.23 -15.90 -0.78
C SER A 40 3.59 -16.34 -0.25
N ASP A 41 4.56 -16.52 -1.13
CA ASP A 41 5.91 -16.97 -0.78
C ASP A 41 6.64 -15.97 0.13
N VAL A 42 6.55 -14.67 -0.18
CA VAL A 42 7.27 -13.64 0.60
C VAL A 42 6.70 -13.43 2.00
N LEU A 43 5.42 -13.76 2.19
CA LEU A 43 4.72 -13.62 3.47
C LEU A 43 4.59 -14.95 4.23
N ASP A 44 4.92 -16.08 3.61
CA ASP A 44 4.64 -17.42 4.15
C ASP A 44 3.14 -17.60 4.48
N LEU A 45 2.27 -17.20 3.54
CA LEU A 45 0.82 -17.23 3.67
C LEU A 45 0.16 -17.90 2.46
N ALA A 46 -0.92 -18.65 2.69
CA ALA A 46 -1.76 -19.18 1.62
C ALA A 46 -2.81 -18.15 1.18
N LEU A 47 -2.52 -17.33 0.16
CA LEU A 47 -3.47 -16.34 -0.34
C LEU A 47 -4.53 -16.98 -1.25
N PRO A 48 -5.82 -16.85 -0.94
CA PRO A 48 -6.87 -17.40 -1.77
C PRO A 48 -7.04 -16.59 -3.07
N GLY A 49 -7.53 -17.24 -4.13
CA GLY A 49 -7.71 -16.62 -5.45
C GLY A 49 -8.83 -15.57 -5.52
N ASP A 50 -9.70 -15.56 -4.53
CA ASP A 50 -10.84 -14.64 -4.40
C ASP A 50 -10.62 -13.57 -3.31
N ALA A 51 -9.38 -13.39 -2.85
CA ALA A 51 -9.01 -12.32 -1.92
C ALA A 51 -9.53 -10.96 -2.41
N PHE A 52 -10.01 -10.14 -1.49
CA PHE A 52 -10.37 -8.75 -1.78
C PHE A 52 -9.13 -7.96 -2.13
N VAL A 53 -9.18 -7.17 -3.19
CA VAL A 53 -8.10 -6.30 -3.62
C VAL A 53 -8.64 -4.90 -3.85
N ALA A 54 -7.88 -3.89 -3.47
CA ALA A 54 -8.15 -2.49 -3.81
C ALA A 54 -6.84 -1.74 -4.06
N MET A 55 -6.89 -0.67 -4.86
CA MET A 55 -5.73 0.19 -5.14
C MET A 55 -5.97 1.61 -4.63
N ASP A 56 -4.89 2.35 -4.36
CA ASP A 56 -4.93 3.71 -3.80
C ASP A 56 -5.90 3.80 -2.58
N TYR A 57 -5.90 2.78 -1.72
CA TYR A 57 -6.91 2.60 -0.68
C TYR A 57 -6.62 3.51 0.52
N HIS A 58 -7.59 4.34 0.92
CA HIS A 58 -7.36 5.36 1.95
C HIS A 58 -7.14 4.75 3.33
N LEU A 59 -6.17 5.27 4.09
CA LEU A 59 -5.97 4.81 5.48
C LEU A 59 -7.16 5.12 6.40
N ASP A 60 -7.89 6.21 6.14
CA ASP A 60 -9.14 6.51 6.87
C ASP A 60 -10.19 5.42 6.63
N TRP A 61 -10.30 4.90 5.40
CA TRP A 61 -11.24 3.82 5.05
C TRP A 61 -10.86 2.51 5.73
N LEU A 62 -9.56 2.20 5.80
CA LEU A 62 -9.06 1.01 6.48
C LEU A 62 -9.41 1.07 7.96
N PHE A 63 -9.10 2.17 8.63
CA PHE A 63 -9.43 2.33 10.05
C PHE A 63 -10.94 2.24 10.30
N ALA A 64 -11.76 2.94 9.52
CA ALA A 64 -13.21 2.89 9.65
C ALA A 64 -13.74 1.46 9.45
N SER A 65 -13.16 0.70 8.52
CA SER A 65 -13.54 -0.71 8.28
C SER A 65 -13.23 -1.60 9.48
N ILE A 66 -12.04 -1.47 10.06
CA ILE A 66 -11.64 -2.21 11.27
C ILE A 66 -12.58 -1.88 12.43
N TYR A 67 -12.83 -0.59 12.65
CA TYR A 67 -13.70 -0.12 13.72
C TYR A 67 -15.13 -0.64 13.58
N LEU A 68 -15.73 -0.53 12.39
CA LEU A 68 -17.09 -0.99 12.14
C LEU A 68 -17.23 -2.51 12.19
N ALA A 69 -16.23 -3.26 11.70
CA ALA A 69 -16.22 -4.71 11.84
C ALA A 69 -16.22 -5.14 13.31
N ALA A 70 -15.40 -4.50 14.15
CA ALA A 70 -15.30 -4.78 15.58
C ALA A 70 -16.57 -4.40 16.37
N THR A 71 -17.26 -3.34 15.95
CA THR A 71 -18.47 -2.81 16.62
C THR A 71 -19.77 -3.30 15.99
N SER A 72 -19.70 -4.30 15.09
CA SER A 72 -20.85 -4.87 14.38
C SER A 72 -21.67 -3.84 13.61
N GLY A 73 -21.00 -2.84 13.04
CA GLY A 73 -21.62 -1.85 12.15
C GLY A 73 -22.58 -0.91 12.85
N SER A 74 -22.38 -0.63 14.14
CA SER A 74 -23.24 0.27 14.93
C SER A 74 -23.51 1.56 14.15
N PRO A 75 -24.77 1.87 13.79
CA PRO A 75 -25.08 3.06 13.02
C PRO A 75 -24.88 4.33 13.86
N GLY A 76 -24.51 5.43 13.19
CA GLY A 76 -24.45 6.76 13.80
C GLY A 76 -23.06 7.39 13.82
N PRO A 77 -22.92 8.57 14.45
CA PRO A 77 -21.62 9.23 14.57
C PRO A 77 -20.70 8.45 15.51
N HIS A 78 -19.43 8.35 15.13
CA HIS A 78 -18.39 7.74 15.96
C HIS A 78 -17.40 8.79 16.45
N PRO A 79 -16.83 8.64 17.67
CA PRO A 79 -15.78 9.52 18.15
C PRO A 79 -14.61 9.57 17.16
N ARG A 80 -14.15 10.77 16.85
CA ARG A 80 -12.99 10.95 15.97
C ARG A 80 -11.71 10.84 16.78
N ASP A 81 -10.93 9.80 16.50
CA ASP A 81 -9.51 9.82 16.83
C ASP A 81 -8.74 10.52 15.69
N PHE A 82 -8.25 11.72 15.97
CA PHE A 82 -7.51 12.55 15.01
C PHE A 82 -6.19 11.89 14.56
N ARG A 83 -5.71 10.86 15.26
CA ARG A 83 -4.55 10.08 14.81
C ARG A 83 -4.91 9.13 13.67
N LEU A 84 -6.18 8.73 13.58
CA LEU A 84 -6.68 7.64 12.74
C LEU A 84 -7.54 8.16 11.58
N ILE A 85 -8.55 8.99 11.87
CA ILE A 85 -9.38 9.68 10.89
C ILE A 85 -8.91 11.14 10.76
N ARG A 86 -8.02 11.34 9.78
CA ARG A 86 -7.35 12.63 9.55
C ARG A 86 -8.04 13.48 8.49
N GLY A 87 -8.82 12.87 7.60
CA GLY A 87 -9.30 13.55 6.39
C GLY A 87 -8.17 13.86 5.40
N THR A 88 -7.07 13.11 5.48
CA THR A 88 -5.87 13.31 4.64
C THR A 88 -5.71 12.19 3.62
N HIS A 89 -5.19 12.51 2.44
CA HIS A 89 -4.99 11.59 1.31
C HIS A 89 -3.71 10.74 1.46
N GLU A 90 -3.57 10.04 2.58
CA GLU A 90 -2.55 9.00 2.69
C GLU A 90 -3.20 7.67 2.31
N ASP A 91 -2.71 7.10 1.22
CA ASP A 91 -3.30 5.95 0.54
C ASP A 91 -2.31 4.78 0.60
N ILE A 92 -2.83 3.55 0.55
CA ILE A 92 -2.09 2.30 0.35
C ILE A 92 -2.13 2.00 -1.14
N ASP A 93 -0.97 1.79 -1.78
CA ASP A 93 -0.92 1.62 -3.23
C ASP A 93 -1.72 0.38 -3.68
N LEU A 94 -1.58 -0.73 -2.96
CA LEU A 94 -2.41 -1.92 -3.13
C LEU A 94 -2.73 -2.58 -1.78
N LEU A 95 -4.02 -2.80 -1.51
CA LEU A 95 -4.54 -3.52 -0.36
C LEU A 95 -5.04 -4.90 -0.81
N VAL A 96 -4.62 -5.96 -0.12
CA VAL A 96 -5.15 -7.31 -0.30
C VAL A 96 -5.69 -7.80 1.05
N ALA A 97 -6.91 -8.34 1.08
CA ALA A 97 -7.50 -8.86 2.31
C ALA A 97 -8.28 -10.14 2.10
N PHE A 98 -8.17 -11.07 3.03
CA PHE A 98 -8.89 -12.34 3.03
C PHE A 98 -9.11 -12.83 4.46
N ASP A 99 -10.11 -13.67 4.65
CA ASP A 99 -10.38 -14.30 5.94
C ASP A 99 -9.74 -15.71 5.96
N ALA A 100 -9.10 -16.06 7.07
CA ALA A 100 -8.61 -17.41 7.34
C ALA A 100 -8.95 -17.78 8.78
N GLY A 101 -9.93 -18.69 8.92
CA GLY A 101 -10.49 -19.04 10.22
C GLY A 101 -11.16 -17.83 10.89
N GLU A 102 -10.70 -17.48 12.09
CA GLU A 102 -11.23 -16.35 12.86
C GLU A 102 -10.49 -15.01 12.63
N GLN A 103 -9.47 -15.00 11.77
CA GLN A 103 -8.66 -13.83 11.50
C GLN A 103 -8.91 -13.28 10.09
N SER A 104 -8.95 -11.95 9.99
CA SER A 104 -8.89 -11.24 8.72
C SER A 104 -7.44 -10.83 8.46
N HIS A 105 -6.84 -11.33 7.39
CA HIS A 105 -5.51 -10.93 6.95
C HIS A 105 -5.63 -9.67 6.10
N VAL A 106 -4.78 -8.67 6.38
CA VAL A 106 -4.73 -7.39 5.66
C VAL A 106 -3.29 -7.13 5.23
N ILE A 107 -3.03 -7.31 3.95
CA ILE A 107 -1.72 -7.10 3.33
C ILE A 107 -1.73 -5.75 2.63
N MET A 108 -0.80 -4.89 3.03
CA MET A 108 -0.62 -3.55 2.47
C MET A 108 0.67 -3.54 1.66
N LEU A 109 0.57 -3.18 0.39
CA LEU A 109 1.72 -3.06 -0.49
C LEU A 109 1.96 -1.59 -0.79
N GLU A 110 3.22 -1.17 -0.61
CA GLU A 110 3.69 0.18 -0.87
C GLU A 110 4.66 0.15 -2.02
N ALA A 111 4.34 0.78 -3.13
CA ALA A 111 5.11 0.79 -4.34
C ALA A 111 5.98 2.05 -4.48
N LYS A 112 7.23 1.85 -4.86
CA LYS A 112 8.14 2.93 -5.27
C LYS A 112 8.84 2.54 -6.55
N GLY A 113 8.49 3.21 -7.64
CA GLY A 113 9.15 3.04 -8.93
C GLY A 113 10.48 3.78 -8.99
N VAL A 114 10.43 5.08 -9.30
CA VAL A 114 11.62 5.91 -9.61
C VAL A 114 12.17 6.71 -8.43
N THR A 115 11.40 6.80 -7.33
CA THR A 115 11.80 7.55 -6.12
C THR A 115 12.16 6.60 -4.99
N SER A 116 13.03 7.03 -4.07
CA SER A 116 13.31 6.25 -2.86
C SER A 116 12.28 6.51 -1.77
N TYR A 117 12.14 5.57 -0.85
CA TYR A 117 11.43 5.80 0.41
C TYR A 117 12.23 6.79 1.27
N SER A 118 11.59 7.87 1.70
CA SER A 118 12.14 8.73 2.75
C SER A 118 11.86 8.11 4.12
N ASN A 119 12.89 7.96 4.96
CA ASN A 119 12.73 7.45 6.33
C ASN A 119 11.69 8.24 7.13
N ARG A 120 11.58 9.55 6.89
CA ARG A 120 10.57 10.40 7.57
C ARG A 120 9.15 10.07 7.11
N GLN A 121 8.93 9.96 5.79
CA GLN A 121 7.62 9.61 5.25
C GLN A 121 7.22 8.21 5.69
N PHE A 122 8.16 7.27 5.63
CA PHE A 122 7.96 5.91 6.08
C PHE A 122 7.61 5.83 7.57
N ALA A 123 8.39 6.50 8.44
CA ALA A 123 8.11 6.54 9.88
C ALA A 123 6.74 7.14 10.21
N SER A 124 6.35 8.22 9.54
CA SER A 124 5.03 8.85 9.73
C SER A 124 3.89 7.88 9.37
N LYS A 125 4.03 7.15 8.26
CA LYS A 125 3.06 6.16 7.82
C LYS A 125 3.00 4.97 8.78
N MET A 126 4.15 4.47 9.22
CA MET A 126 4.22 3.35 10.18
C MET A 126 3.59 3.72 11.52
N ALA A 127 3.78 4.94 12.03
CA ALA A 127 3.14 5.38 13.26
C ALA A 127 1.61 5.37 13.15
N ARG A 128 1.08 5.73 11.97
CA ARG A 128 -0.37 5.71 11.72
C ARG A 128 -0.92 4.30 11.55
N LEU A 129 -0.22 3.43 10.84
CA LEU A 129 -0.60 2.02 10.72
C LEU A 129 -0.56 1.31 12.08
N ALA A 130 0.50 1.54 12.87
CA ALA A 130 0.59 1.03 14.24
C ALA A 130 -0.63 1.47 15.05
N ALA A 131 -0.97 2.76 15.01
CA ALA A 131 -2.15 3.27 15.71
C ALA A 131 -3.48 2.63 15.26
N ALA A 132 -3.59 2.15 14.00
CA ALA A 132 -4.78 1.46 13.51
C ALA A 132 -4.85 0.00 13.97
N PHE A 133 -3.71 -0.71 13.95
CA PHE A 133 -3.65 -2.16 14.20
C PHE A 133 -3.32 -2.55 15.65
N GLU A 134 -2.77 -1.65 16.46
CA GLU A 134 -2.45 -1.89 17.88
C GLU A 134 -3.62 -1.48 18.79
N THR A 135 -4.84 -1.63 18.30
CA THR A 135 -6.08 -1.33 19.04
C THR A 135 -6.84 -2.61 19.38
N PRO A 136 -7.68 -2.62 20.44
CA PRO A 136 -8.55 -3.76 20.74
C PRO A 136 -9.47 -4.15 19.57
N GLN A 137 -9.89 -3.17 18.77
CA GLN A 137 -10.75 -3.36 17.59
C GLN A 137 -10.05 -4.18 16.49
N ALA A 138 -8.72 -4.07 16.40
CA ALA A 138 -7.92 -4.79 15.42
C ALA A 138 -7.45 -6.18 15.90
N ARG A 139 -7.87 -6.66 17.07
CA ARG A 139 -7.37 -7.91 17.68
C ARG A 139 -7.51 -9.16 16.78
N ARG A 140 -8.51 -9.17 15.89
CA ARG A 140 -8.77 -10.26 14.93
C ARG A 140 -8.26 -9.95 13.52
N VAL A 141 -7.45 -8.89 13.37
CA VAL A 141 -6.89 -8.46 12.09
C VAL A 141 -5.39 -8.70 12.12
N ALA A 142 -4.89 -9.47 11.16
CA ALA A 142 -3.46 -9.74 10.99
C ALA A 142 -2.91 -8.80 9.89
N PRO A 143 -2.17 -7.73 10.25
CA PRO A 143 -1.59 -6.81 9.29
C PRO A 143 -0.26 -7.32 8.73
N TYR A 144 0.00 -7.02 7.46
CA TYR A 144 1.27 -7.25 6.78
C TYR A 144 1.63 -6.03 5.94
N LEU A 145 2.93 -5.73 5.84
CA LEU A 145 3.45 -4.69 4.95
C LEU A 145 4.44 -5.32 3.97
N VAL A 146 4.31 -4.99 2.69
CA VAL A 146 5.25 -5.40 1.63
C VAL A 146 5.69 -4.17 0.85
N LEU A 147 7.01 -4.02 0.66
CA LEU A 147 7.55 -2.99 -0.21
C LEU A 147 7.66 -3.52 -1.63
N VAL A 148 7.30 -2.71 -2.62
CA VAL A 148 7.32 -3.08 -4.04
C VAL A 148 8.17 -2.07 -4.79
N SER A 149 9.38 -2.46 -5.21
CA SER A 149 10.31 -1.52 -5.86
C SER A 149 11.32 -2.23 -6.77
N PRO A 150 11.96 -1.53 -7.72
CA PRO A 150 12.96 -2.14 -8.60
C PRO A 150 14.13 -2.74 -7.83
N ALA A 151 14.60 -2.07 -6.78
CA ALA A 151 15.65 -2.57 -5.91
C ALA A 151 15.17 -2.65 -4.46
N GLN A 152 15.65 -3.64 -3.71
CA GLN A 152 15.30 -3.81 -2.30
C GLN A 152 15.83 -2.63 -1.47
N PRO A 153 14.98 -1.95 -0.67
CA PRO A 153 15.43 -0.84 0.17
C PRO A 153 16.46 -1.28 1.23
N GLN A 154 17.66 -0.68 1.19
CA GLN A 154 18.79 -1.00 2.09
C GLN A 154 18.89 -0.07 3.32
N LYS A 155 18.02 0.94 3.44
CA LYS A 155 18.13 1.99 4.49
C LYS A 155 16.93 2.04 5.44
N LEU A 156 15.96 1.15 5.25
CA LEU A 156 14.77 1.01 6.08
C LEU A 156 15.00 -0.13 7.07
N HIS A 157 15.67 0.16 8.19
CA HIS A 157 15.88 -0.80 9.27
C HIS A 157 15.30 -0.26 10.58
N GLY A 158 14.60 -1.11 11.33
CA GLY A 158 14.17 -0.84 12.71
C GLY A 158 13.12 0.26 12.90
N VAL A 159 12.43 0.70 11.84
CA VAL A 159 11.36 1.70 11.93
C VAL A 159 10.01 1.02 11.68
N GLY A 160 9.23 0.82 12.74
CA GLY A 160 7.87 0.29 12.65
C GLY A 160 7.54 -0.73 13.75
N PRO A 161 6.26 -1.11 13.87
CA PRO A 161 5.83 -2.16 14.79
C PRO A 161 6.33 -3.55 14.34
N ALA A 162 6.39 -4.51 15.27
CA ALA A 162 7.04 -5.81 15.04
C ALA A 162 6.44 -6.59 13.85
N TRP A 163 5.14 -6.48 13.61
CA TRP A 163 4.42 -7.18 12.52
C TRP A 163 4.83 -6.71 11.11
N VAL A 164 5.53 -5.59 10.98
CA VAL A 164 6.04 -5.08 9.70
C VAL A 164 7.24 -5.90 9.21
N PHE A 165 7.95 -6.57 10.11
CA PHE A 165 9.18 -7.28 9.77
C PHE A 165 8.91 -8.78 9.57
N GLY A 166 9.50 -9.34 8.53
CA GLY A 166 9.55 -10.78 8.30
C GLY A 166 10.50 -11.49 9.26
N LYS A 167 10.60 -12.81 9.11
CA LYS A 167 11.44 -13.67 9.97
C LYS A 167 12.94 -13.31 9.93
N ASP A 168 13.39 -12.67 8.85
CA ASP A 168 14.78 -12.20 8.67
C ASP A 168 15.04 -10.80 9.26
N GLY A 169 14.05 -10.21 9.94
CA GLY A 169 14.13 -8.87 10.52
C GLY A 169 14.05 -7.73 9.49
N ARG A 170 13.72 -8.04 8.23
CA ARG A 170 13.55 -7.05 7.16
C ARG A 170 12.08 -6.93 6.78
N ILE A 171 11.72 -5.81 6.17
CA ILE A 171 10.37 -5.64 5.63
C ILE A 171 10.27 -6.54 4.38
N PRO A 172 9.24 -7.40 4.26
CA PRO A 172 9.01 -8.18 3.06
C PRO A 172 9.03 -7.31 1.80
N TRP A 173 9.62 -7.81 0.73
CA TRP A 173 9.85 -7.03 -0.50
C TRP A 173 9.59 -7.85 -1.76
N LEU A 174 8.93 -7.23 -2.73
CA LEU A 174 8.75 -7.76 -4.07
C LEU A 174 9.43 -6.85 -5.10
N HIS A 175 10.13 -7.49 -6.05
CA HIS A 175 10.70 -6.77 -7.18
C HIS A 175 9.60 -6.23 -8.10
N LEU A 176 9.68 -4.93 -8.40
CA LEU A 176 8.88 -4.26 -9.41
C LEU A 176 9.71 -4.09 -10.69
N PRO A 177 9.47 -4.88 -11.74
CA PRO A 177 10.16 -4.69 -13.01
C PRO A 177 9.72 -3.36 -13.62
N LEU A 178 10.69 -2.50 -13.95
CA LEU A 178 10.47 -1.28 -14.71
C LEU A 178 11.24 -1.32 -16.03
N PRO A 179 10.71 -0.72 -17.10
CA PRO A 179 11.47 -0.53 -18.33
C PRO A 179 12.77 0.27 -18.06
N ALA A 180 13.85 -0.10 -18.75
CA ALA A 180 15.15 0.54 -18.57
C ALA A 180 15.25 1.92 -19.25
N ASP A 181 14.33 2.22 -20.17
CA ASP A 181 14.31 3.40 -21.04
C ASP A 181 13.32 4.48 -20.58
N LEU A 182 12.83 4.38 -19.34
CA LEU A 182 11.98 5.43 -18.75
C LEU A 182 12.69 6.79 -18.76
N GLN A 183 11.93 7.83 -19.07
CA GLN A 183 12.41 9.21 -19.09
C GLN A 183 11.67 10.05 -18.04
N LYS A 184 12.33 11.11 -17.59
CA LYS A 184 11.70 12.15 -16.77
C LYS A 184 11.77 13.50 -17.45
N VAL A 185 10.72 14.28 -17.25
CA VAL A 185 10.69 15.70 -17.61
C VAL A 185 11.39 16.49 -16.52
N VAL A 186 12.38 17.30 -16.90
CA VAL A 186 13.07 18.22 -15.99
C VAL A 186 12.98 19.64 -16.51
N ARG A 187 12.74 20.59 -15.59
CA ARG A 187 12.85 22.02 -15.90
C ARG A 187 14.32 22.39 -16.12
N CYS A 188 14.57 23.23 -17.10
CA CYS A 188 15.92 23.65 -17.49
C CYS A 188 15.98 25.12 -17.92
N THR A 189 17.20 25.63 -18.00
CA THR A 189 17.53 26.89 -18.68
C THR A 189 17.38 26.72 -20.20
N GLU A 190 17.49 27.81 -20.94
CA GLU A 190 17.51 27.81 -22.41
C GLU A 190 18.61 26.90 -22.99
N THR A 191 19.73 26.80 -22.26
CA THR A 191 20.88 25.95 -22.60
C THR A 191 20.73 24.48 -22.17
N GLY A 192 19.58 24.08 -21.61
CA GLY A 192 19.32 22.69 -21.20
C GLY A 192 19.91 22.29 -19.83
N ALA A 193 20.50 23.24 -19.09
CA ALA A 193 21.00 22.99 -17.74
C ALA A 193 19.83 22.84 -16.75
N PRO A 194 19.84 21.84 -15.83
CA PRO A 194 18.77 21.66 -14.85
C PRO A 194 18.55 22.91 -14.00
N SER A 195 17.29 23.35 -13.87
CA SER A 195 16.93 24.49 -13.03
C SER A 195 15.49 24.38 -12.54
N SER A 196 15.27 24.42 -11.22
CA SER A 196 13.93 24.40 -10.62
C SER A 196 13.09 25.62 -10.96
N GLN A 197 13.73 26.73 -11.35
CA GLN A 197 13.09 27.97 -11.83
C GLN A 197 13.18 28.11 -13.35
N GLY A 198 13.71 27.12 -14.06
CA GLY A 198 13.88 27.12 -15.51
C GLY A 198 12.55 27.35 -16.24
N LYS A 199 12.58 28.16 -17.29
CA LYS A 199 11.42 28.44 -18.17
C LYS A 199 11.30 27.44 -19.33
N TYR A 200 12.28 26.57 -19.51
CA TYR A 200 12.32 25.53 -20.54
C TYR A 200 12.22 24.14 -19.89
N TRP A 201 12.01 23.09 -20.70
CA TRP A 201 12.00 21.71 -20.24
C TRP A 201 12.77 20.80 -21.21
N THR A 202 13.26 19.68 -20.71
CA THR A 202 13.89 18.62 -21.52
C THR A 202 13.56 17.25 -20.94
N ALA A 203 13.59 16.22 -21.79
CA ALA A 203 13.50 14.83 -21.37
C ALA A 203 14.90 14.31 -21.07
N LYS A 204 15.08 13.68 -19.90
CA LYS A 204 16.33 12.98 -19.54
C LYS A 204 16.03 11.54 -19.17
N PRO A 205 16.95 10.59 -19.43
CA PRO A 205 16.84 9.25 -18.91
C PRO A 205 16.58 9.28 -17.39
N GLU A 206 15.67 8.44 -16.92
CA GLU A 206 15.55 8.19 -15.51
C GLU A 206 16.79 7.42 -15.04
N LYS A 207 17.26 7.69 -13.82
CA LYS A 207 18.42 6.96 -13.30
C LYS A 207 18.07 5.48 -13.24
N SER A 208 18.87 4.66 -13.93
CA SER A 208 18.84 3.21 -13.82
C SER A 208 19.09 2.80 -12.36
N PHE A 209 18.24 1.92 -11.83
CA PHE A 209 18.50 1.31 -10.53
C PHE A 209 19.63 0.29 -10.69
N PRO A 210 20.72 0.38 -9.91
CA PRO A 210 21.74 -0.67 -9.95
C PRO A 210 21.10 -1.97 -9.48
N GLY A 211 21.07 -2.98 -10.36
CA GLY A 211 20.51 -4.31 -10.08
C GLY A 211 19.29 -4.74 -10.91
N ALA A 212 19.02 -4.10 -12.04
CA ALA A 212 18.22 -4.74 -13.11
C ALA A 212 19.02 -5.88 -13.77
#